data_AF-A0A958HG69-F1
#
_entry.id   AF-A0A958HG69-F1
#
_cell.length_a   1.000
_cell.length_b   1.000
_cell.length_c   1.000
_cell.angle_alpha   90.00
_cell.angle_beta   90.00
_cell.angle_gamma   90.00
#
_symmetry.space_group_name_H-M   'P 1'
#
loop_
_entity.id
_entity.type
_entity.pdbx_description
1 polymer ?
#
loop_
_entity_poly.entity_id
_entity_poly.type
_entity_poly.pdbx_seq_one_letter_code
_entity_poly.pdbx_strand_id
1 'polypeptide(L)'
;MTLQPKNRRRRSIRLPGYDYTQPGAYFVTICAHERQHLFGDVVAGQMRLSTAGRVVDWYWRRLPQHFPHVRLDAHVVMPNHAHVILWIVDAVGATHSPTISGQTVNAVPTDGPDQTQRVLGNASPLLANSEKTVNV
;
A
#
# COMPACT_ATOMS: atom_id res chain seq x y z
N MET A 1 0.70 -31.95 -29.31
CA MET A 1 -0.51 -31.49 -28.59
C MET A 1 -0.32 -30.01 -28.25
N THR A 2 -0.94 -29.13 -29.01
CA THR A 2 -0.81 -27.68 -28.84
C THR A 2 -1.80 -27.24 -27.76
N LEU A 3 -1.31 -26.81 -26.59
CA LEU A 3 -2.15 -26.23 -25.55
C LEU A 3 -2.64 -24.86 -26.03
N GLN A 4 -3.88 -24.80 -26.51
CA GLN A 4 -4.58 -23.56 -26.80
C GLN A 4 -4.65 -22.71 -25.52
N PRO A 5 -4.25 -21.43 -25.52
CA PRO A 5 -4.39 -20.58 -24.35
C PRO A 5 -5.88 -20.39 -24.07
N LYS A 6 -6.37 -20.99 -22.99
CA LYS A 6 -7.74 -20.75 -22.48
C LYS A 6 -7.82 -19.27 -22.15
N ASN A 7 -8.49 -18.49 -23.01
CA ASN A 7 -8.73 -17.07 -22.82
C ASN A 7 -9.61 -16.86 -21.57
N ARG A 8 -8.98 -16.87 -20.39
CA ARG A 8 -9.61 -16.55 -19.11
C ARG A 8 -9.75 -15.04 -19.08
N ARG A 9 -10.82 -14.50 -19.71
CA ARG A 9 -11.20 -13.10 -19.51
C ARG A 9 -11.43 -12.88 -18.02
N ARG A 10 -10.41 -12.36 -17.34
CA ARG A 10 -10.48 -12.04 -15.92
C ARG A 10 -11.50 -10.93 -15.78
N ARG A 11 -12.65 -11.26 -15.20
CA ARG A 11 -13.67 -10.26 -14.86
C ARG A 11 -13.13 -9.40 -13.70
N SER A 12 -13.61 -8.17 -13.60
CA SER A 12 -13.36 -7.35 -12.41
C SER A 12 -13.87 -8.10 -11.18
N ILE A 13 -13.04 -8.14 -10.14
CA ILE A 13 -13.42 -8.66 -8.81
C ILE A 13 -14.12 -7.56 -8.00
N ARG A 14 -13.95 -6.29 -8.39
CA ARG A 14 -14.53 -5.15 -7.69
C ARG A 14 -16.04 -5.13 -7.85
N LEU A 15 -16.73 -4.91 -6.74
CA LEU A 15 -18.17 -4.73 -6.71
C LEU A 15 -18.53 -3.43 -7.47
N PRO A 16 -19.37 -3.50 -8.52
CA PRO A 16 -19.76 -2.31 -9.26
C PRO A 16 -20.50 -1.30 -8.38
N GLY A 17 -20.18 -0.02 -8.52
CA GLY A 17 -20.80 1.07 -7.74
C GLY A 17 -20.29 1.21 -6.30
N TYR A 18 -19.38 0.35 -5.85
CA TYR A 18 -18.78 0.47 -4.52
C TYR A 18 -17.58 1.41 -4.52
N ASP A 19 -17.58 2.39 -3.63
CA ASP A 19 -16.48 3.32 -3.42
C ASP A 19 -15.45 2.73 -2.45
N TYR A 20 -14.35 2.23 -3.01
CA TYR A 20 -13.25 1.62 -2.25
C TYR A 20 -12.32 2.64 -1.57
N THR A 21 -12.59 3.95 -1.67
CA THR A 21 -11.86 4.97 -0.91
C THR A 21 -12.37 5.12 0.52
N GLN A 22 -13.58 4.61 0.79
CA GLN A 22 -14.17 4.63 2.12
C GLN A 22 -13.48 3.62 3.06
N PRO A 23 -13.46 3.88 4.37
CA PRO A 23 -13.04 2.92 5.38
C PRO A 23 -13.73 1.56 5.21
N GLY A 24 -13.01 0.48 5.47
CA GLY A 24 -13.55 -0.87 5.30
C GLY A 24 -12.58 -1.99 5.67
N ALA A 25 -13.13 -3.20 5.77
CA ALA A 25 -12.39 -4.42 6.02
C ALA A 25 -12.00 -5.11 4.71
N TYR A 26 -10.79 -5.66 4.67
CA TYR A 26 -10.23 -6.36 3.52
C TYR A 26 -9.70 -7.72 3.94
N PHE A 27 -10.18 -8.75 3.25
CA PHE A 27 -9.58 -10.09 3.30
C PHE A 27 -8.46 -10.18 2.27
N VAL A 28 -7.25 -10.41 2.74
CA VAL A 28 -6.04 -10.47 1.91
C VAL A 28 -5.40 -11.84 2.06
N THR A 29 -4.98 -12.40 0.92
CA THR A 29 -4.18 -13.63 0.88
C THR A 29 -2.85 -13.33 0.23
N ILE A 30 -1.75 -13.64 0.90
CA ILE A 30 -0.39 -13.51 0.37
C ILE A 30 0.17 -14.91 0.20
N CYS A 31 0.44 -15.31 -1.04
CA CYS A 31 1.05 -16.60 -1.34
C CYS A 31 2.57 -16.46 -1.45
N ALA A 32 3.31 -17.43 -0.93
CA ALA A 32 4.73 -17.59 -1.19
C ALA A 32 4.98 -17.85 -2.69
N HIS A 33 6.19 -17.51 -3.15
CA HIS A 33 6.62 -17.79 -4.51
C HIS A 33 6.40 -19.27 -4.86
N GLU A 34 5.77 -19.53 -6.00
CA GLU A 34 5.43 -20.88 -6.47
C GLU A 34 4.69 -21.76 -5.44
N ARG A 35 4.06 -21.15 -4.42
CA ARG A 35 3.42 -21.85 -3.30
C ARG A 35 4.38 -22.76 -2.53
N GLN A 36 5.67 -22.45 -2.52
CA GLN A 36 6.68 -23.13 -1.71
C GLN A 36 6.37 -22.95 -0.21
N HIS A 37 6.72 -23.93 0.62
CA HIS A 37 6.46 -23.94 2.06
C HIS A 37 7.47 -23.08 2.84
N LEU A 38 7.62 -21.82 2.42
CA LEU A 38 8.63 -20.92 2.99
C LEU A 38 8.30 -20.49 4.42
N PHE A 39 7.03 -20.51 4.82
CA PHE A 39 6.57 -20.00 6.12
C PHE A 39 6.57 -21.07 7.22
N GLY A 40 6.83 -22.33 6.90
CA GLY A 40 6.89 -23.43 7.86
C GLY A 40 6.15 -24.64 7.35
N ASP A 41 5.83 -25.56 8.27
CA ASP A 41 5.16 -26.82 7.97
C ASP A 41 4.13 -27.16 9.05
N VAL A 42 3.20 -28.06 8.72
CA VAL A 42 2.22 -28.57 9.69
C VAL A 42 2.71 -29.93 10.21
N VAL A 43 2.94 -30.03 11.51
CA VAL A 43 3.37 -31.27 12.18
C VAL A 43 2.31 -31.63 13.23
N ALA A 44 1.77 -32.85 13.15
CA ALA A 44 0.69 -33.31 14.05
C ALA A 44 -0.51 -32.35 14.12
N GLY A 45 -0.90 -31.76 12.98
CA GLY A 45 -2.02 -30.81 12.90
C GLY A 45 -1.71 -29.40 13.43
N GLN A 46 -0.49 -29.14 13.87
CA GLN A 46 -0.07 -27.83 14.38
C GLN A 46 0.88 -27.14 13.42
N MET A 47 0.66 -25.83 13.21
CA MET A 47 1.54 -25.02 12.39
C MET A 47 2.87 -24.75 13.12
N ARG A 48 3.98 -25.21 12.55
CA ARG A 48 5.34 -24.90 12.99
C ARG A 48 5.94 -23.85 12.08
N LEU A 49 5.97 -22.61 12.53
CA LEU A 49 6.53 -21.50 11.75
C LEU A 49 8.04 -21.67 11.51
N SER A 50 8.46 -21.44 10.26
CA SER A 50 9.86 -21.23 9.91
C SER A 50 10.35 -19.86 10.42
N THR A 51 11.62 -19.53 10.19
CA THR A 51 12.12 -18.16 10.43
C THR A 51 11.34 -17.13 9.60
N ALA A 52 11.08 -17.40 8.33
CA ALA A 52 10.31 -16.49 7.49
C ALA A 52 8.84 -16.38 7.95
N GLY A 53 8.21 -17.50 8.36
CA GLY A 53 6.85 -17.47 8.91
C GLY A 53 6.75 -16.63 10.19
N ARG A 54 7.75 -16.71 11.08
CA ARG A 54 7.83 -15.83 12.27
C ARG A 54 8.00 -14.37 11.89
N VAL A 55 8.78 -14.06 10.85
CA VAL A 55 8.93 -12.69 10.33
C VAL A 55 7.60 -12.16 9.79
N VAL A 56 6.83 -12.98 9.06
CA VAL A 56 5.49 -12.61 8.58
C VAL A 56 4.55 -12.27 9.74
N ASP A 57 4.44 -13.15 10.74
CA ASP A 57 3.61 -12.89 11.94
C ASP A 57 4.07 -11.63 12.70
N TRP A 58 5.38 -11.44 12.84
CA TRP A 58 5.98 -10.31 13.52
C TRP A 58 5.68 -8.97 12.84
N TYR A 59 5.77 -8.90 11.51
CA TYR A 59 5.45 -7.69 10.74
C TYR A 59 3.95 -7.42 10.72
N TRP A 60 3.13 -8.46 10.57
CA TRP A 60 1.68 -8.32 10.64
C TRP A 60 1.27 -7.58 11.92
N ARG A 61 1.74 -8.02 13.09
CA ARG A 61 1.44 -7.40 14.39
C ARG A 61 1.94 -5.97 14.54
N ARG A 62 2.92 -5.56 13.73
CA ARG A 62 3.51 -4.21 13.76
C ARG A 62 2.95 -3.26 12.73
N LEU A 63 2.10 -3.73 11.82
CA LEU A 63 1.50 -2.86 10.81
C LEU A 63 0.89 -1.58 11.40
N PRO A 64 0.15 -1.59 12.53
CA PRO A 64 -0.40 -0.36 13.11
C PRO A 64 0.66 0.65 13.58
N GLN A 65 1.87 0.18 13.90
CA GLN A 65 2.99 1.05 14.29
C GLN A 65 3.57 1.80 13.10
N HIS A 66 3.48 1.21 11.90
CA HIS A 66 3.96 1.81 10.65
C HIS A 66 2.85 2.56 9.90
N PHE A 67 1.60 2.12 10.04
CA PHE A 67 0.43 2.63 9.34
C PHE A 67 -0.69 2.89 10.36
N PRO A 68 -0.77 4.11 10.92
CA PRO A 68 -1.74 4.45 11.97
C PRO A 68 -3.20 4.24 11.58
N HIS A 69 -3.51 4.34 10.28
CA HIS A 69 -4.86 4.17 9.72
C HIS A 69 -5.23 2.70 9.46
N VAL A 70 -4.38 1.75 9.90
CA VAL A 70 -4.62 0.30 9.76
C VAL A 70 -4.92 -0.30 11.13
N ARG A 71 -6.03 -1.03 11.23
CA ARG A 71 -6.32 -1.92 12.36
C ARG A 71 -6.27 -3.38 11.92
N LEU A 72 -5.76 -4.23 12.79
CA LEU A 72 -5.65 -5.66 12.55
C LEU A 72 -6.85 -6.40 13.11
N ASP A 73 -7.23 -7.46 12.41
CA ASP A 73 -8.22 -8.44 12.85
C ASP A 73 -7.59 -9.84 12.69
N ALA A 74 -8.40 -10.88 12.48
CA ALA A 74 -7.93 -12.26 12.37
C ALA A 74 -6.86 -12.46 11.29
N HIS A 75 -5.83 -13.25 11.62
CA HIS A 75 -4.82 -13.70 10.68
C HIS A 75 -4.38 -15.14 10.95
N VAL A 76 -3.93 -15.83 9.90
CA VAL A 76 -3.31 -17.14 9.98
C VAL A 76 -2.18 -17.25 8.97
N VAL A 77 -1.04 -17.79 9.43
CA VAL A 77 0.11 -18.11 8.57
C VAL A 77 0.12 -19.61 8.34
N MET A 78 -0.05 -20.02 7.09
CA MET A 78 0.04 -21.40 6.62
C MET A 78 1.40 -21.62 5.94
N PRO A 79 1.84 -22.87 5.70
CA PRO A 79 3.17 -23.18 5.13
C PRO A 79 3.59 -22.33 3.92
N ASN A 80 2.65 -22.07 3.00
CA ASN A 80 2.93 -21.38 1.75
C ASN A 80 2.05 -20.15 1.48
N HIS A 81 1.24 -19.72 2.44
CA HIS A 81 0.42 -18.52 2.31
C HIS A 81 0.03 -17.96 3.67
N ALA A 82 -0.36 -16.70 3.72
CA ALA A 82 -0.99 -16.10 4.88
C ALA A 82 -2.36 -15.54 4.47
N HIS A 83 -3.35 -15.74 5.32
CA HIS A 83 -4.66 -15.11 5.23
C HIS A 83 -4.79 -14.09 6.33
N VAL A 84 -5.22 -12.88 6.00
CA VAL A 84 -5.34 -11.79 6.95
C VAL A 84 -6.59 -10.96 6.70
N ILE A 85 -7.16 -10.41 7.78
CA ILE A 85 -8.21 -9.40 7.74
C ILE A 85 -7.62 -8.12 8.31
N LEU A 86 -7.59 -7.05 7.51
CA LEU A 86 -7.21 -5.72 7.96
C LEU A 86 -8.33 -4.73 7.70
N TRP A 87 -8.39 -3.71 8.55
CA TRP A 87 -9.27 -2.58 8.41
C TRP A 87 -8.46 -1.35 8.02
N ILE A 88 -8.92 -0.65 7.00
CA ILE A 88 -8.53 0.73 6.72
C ILE A 88 -9.60 1.60 7.38
N VAL A 89 -9.26 2.36 8.41
CA VAL A 89 -10.27 3.02 9.26
C VAL A 89 -10.57 4.47 8.92
N ASP A 90 -9.65 5.13 8.22
CA ASP A 90 -9.82 6.51 7.80
C ASP A 90 -9.73 6.60 6.28
N ALA A 91 -10.33 7.65 5.71
CA ALA A 91 -10.08 8.03 4.34
C ALA A 91 -8.62 8.48 4.21
N VAL A 92 -7.71 7.52 4.03
CA VAL A 92 -6.34 7.79 3.61
C VAL A 92 -6.44 8.28 2.18
N GLY A 93 -6.29 9.59 1.98
CA GLY A 93 -6.25 10.22 0.67
C GLY A 93 -5.21 9.51 -0.19
N ALA A 94 -5.66 8.54 -1.00
CA ALA A 94 -4.81 7.78 -1.89
C ALA A 94 -4.42 8.72 -3.01
N THR A 95 -3.37 9.50 -2.80
CA THR A 95 -2.73 10.26 -3.87
C THR A 95 -2.14 9.21 -4.79
N HIS A 96 -2.81 8.94 -5.90
CA HIS A 96 -2.14 8.35 -7.04
C HIS A 96 -0.97 9.27 -7.36
N SER A 97 0.26 8.88 -7.01
CA SER A 97 1.41 9.53 -7.62
C SER A 97 1.19 9.42 -9.12
N PRO A 98 1.06 10.53 -9.86
CA PRO A 98 0.95 10.43 -11.30
C PRO A 98 2.20 9.69 -11.74
N THR A 99 2.03 8.67 -12.57
CA THR A 99 3.11 8.19 -13.42
C THR A 99 3.80 9.42 -13.99
N ILE A 100 5.13 9.53 -13.87
CA ILE A 100 5.89 10.53 -14.62
C ILE A 100 5.71 10.17 -16.10
N SER A 101 4.60 10.64 -16.67
CA SER A 101 4.30 10.54 -18.08
C SER A 101 5.03 11.68 -18.76
N GLY A 102 6.14 11.34 -19.40
CA GLY A 102 6.79 12.19 -20.38
C GLY A 102 7.60 13.35 -19.79
N GLN A 103 8.83 13.07 -19.36
CA GLN A 103 9.89 14.02 -19.71
C GLN A 103 10.08 13.95 -21.22
N THR A 104 9.28 14.72 -21.96
CA THR A 104 9.70 15.18 -23.28
C THR A 104 10.95 16.03 -23.07
N VAL A 105 12.10 15.47 -23.45
CA VAL A 105 13.33 16.23 -23.62
C VAL A 105 13.09 17.27 -24.71
N ASN A 106 12.71 18.48 -24.31
CA ASN A 106 12.59 19.58 -25.26
C ASN A 106 14.00 20.01 -25.65
N ALA A 107 14.20 20.04 -26.98
CA ALA A 107 15.41 20.43 -27.66
C ALA A 107 15.87 21.86 -27.34
N VAL A 108 17.14 22.07 -27.66
CA VAL A 108 17.99 23.28 -27.61
C VAL A 108 17.27 24.57 -28.07
N PRO A 109 17.63 25.75 -27.50
CA PRO A 109 16.85 27.00 -27.63
C PRO A 109 17.18 27.77 -28.90
N THR A 110 16.20 28.54 -29.39
CA THR A 110 16.38 29.58 -30.41
C THR A 110 15.67 30.87 -29.99
N ASP A 111 16.32 32.00 -30.27
CA ASP A 111 16.16 33.39 -29.78
C ASP A 111 14.75 34.04 -29.71
N GLY A 112 14.66 35.10 -28.89
CA GLY A 112 13.47 35.87 -28.44
C GLY A 112 12.83 36.86 -29.45
N PRO A 113 12.27 38.05 -29.05
CA PRO A 113 12.12 38.67 -27.73
C PRO A 113 10.69 39.18 -27.36
N ASP A 114 10.57 39.73 -26.14
CA ASP A 114 9.79 40.94 -25.74
C ASP A 114 8.56 40.83 -24.79
N GLN A 115 8.85 41.18 -23.53
CA GLN A 115 8.12 42.04 -22.55
C GLN A 115 6.64 41.85 -22.18
N THR A 116 6.35 41.69 -20.87
CA THR A 116 5.81 42.77 -19.99
C THR A 116 5.58 42.32 -18.52
N GLN A 117 6.22 43.06 -17.60
CA GLN A 117 5.81 43.52 -16.25
C GLN A 117 4.81 42.70 -15.38
N ARG A 118 5.20 42.35 -14.13
CA ARG A 118 4.99 43.16 -12.90
C ARG A 118 5.47 42.41 -11.63
N VAL A 119 6.21 43.15 -10.80
CA VAL A 119 6.64 42.82 -9.42
C VAL A 119 5.61 43.35 -8.42
N LEU A 120 5.32 42.61 -7.34
CA LEU A 120 4.77 42.97 -6.00
C LEU A 120 4.10 41.68 -5.44
N GLY A 121 4.29 41.14 -4.24
CA GLY A 121 5.00 41.54 -3.02
C GLY A 121 4.58 40.55 -1.90
N ASN A 122 5.56 39.91 -1.28
CA ASN A 122 5.83 39.62 0.14
C ASN A 122 4.67 39.46 1.18
N ALA A 123 4.95 38.57 2.16
CA ALA A 123 4.43 38.44 3.56
C ALA A 123 3.32 37.37 3.78
N SER A 124 3.33 36.42 4.74
CA SER A 124 4.11 36.17 5.98
C SER A 124 4.07 34.67 6.38
N PRO A 125 5.05 34.15 7.15
CA PRO A 125 4.97 32.84 7.83
C PRO A 125 4.82 32.96 9.38
N LEU A 126 4.63 31.79 10.00
CA LEU A 126 4.81 31.43 11.43
C LEU A 126 3.61 31.63 12.39
N LEU A 127 3.11 30.50 12.90
CA LEU A 127 2.86 30.31 14.33
C LEU A 127 3.23 28.87 14.73
N ALA A 128 4.25 28.78 15.56
CA ALA A 128 4.63 27.61 16.34
C ALA A 128 3.60 27.34 17.44
N ASN A 129 3.42 26.07 17.83
CA ASN A 129 2.92 25.64 19.15
C ASN A 129 3.53 24.25 19.39
N SER A 130 4.69 24.15 20.03
CA SER A 130 4.92 24.05 21.48
C SER A 130 4.28 22.81 22.12
N GLU A 131 5.17 21.90 22.49
CA GLU A 131 4.95 20.72 23.31
C GLU A 131 4.40 21.10 24.69
N LYS A 132 3.46 20.31 25.20
CA LYS A 132 3.35 20.14 26.66
C LYS A 132 2.91 18.73 27.02
N THR A 133 3.92 17.95 27.41
CA THR A 133 3.84 16.77 28.26
C THR A 133 3.13 17.09 29.57
N VAL A 134 2.22 16.24 30.01
CA VAL A 134 1.99 15.96 31.43
C VAL A 134 1.73 14.46 31.56
N ASN A 135 2.70 13.76 32.18
CA ASN A 135 2.49 12.50 32.87
C ASN A 135 2.19 12.83 34.33
N VAL A 136 1.16 12.24 34.93
CA VAL A 136 1.17 11.28 36.06
C VAL A 136 -0.19 10.62 36.10
#